data_AF-A0A533TDK2-F1
#
_entry.id   AF-A0A533TDK2-F1
#
_cell.length_a   1.000
_cell.length_b   1.000
_cell.length_c   1.000
_cell.angle_alpha   90.00
_cell.angle_beta   90.00
_cell.angle_gamma   90.00
#
_symmetry.space_group_name_H-M   'P 1'
#
loop_
_entity.id
_entity.type
_entity.pdbx_description
1 polymer ?
#
loop_
_entity_poly.entity_id
_entity_poly.type
_entity_poly.pdbx_seq_one_letter_code
_entity_poly.pdbx_strand_id
1 'polypeptide(L)' 'MTKEQIIAWWDTQSIPERWCVDVLQENSEGEFAVVLKSGSPDFPIQVEEFGPFEEDTLIYSLKTTFPSAEIYLKF' A
#
# COMPACT_ATOMS: atom_id res chain seq x y z
N MET A 1 -17.48 -0.84 -11.19
CA MET A 1 -16.64 -0.60 -10.00
C MET A 1 -15.33 -1.29 -10.29
N THR A 2 -14.26 -0.53 -10.50
CA THR A 2 -12.91 -1.08 -10.69
C THR A 2 -12.45 -1.67 -9.36
N LYS A 3 -11.91 -2.88 -9.38
CA LYS A 3 -11.36 -3.50 -8.17
C LYS A 3 -10.04 -2.84 -7.82
N GLU A 4 -9.87 -2.54 -6.54
CA GLU A 4 -8.64 -1.97 -6.00
C GLU A 4 -7.97 -3.02 -5.11
N GLN A 5 -6.66 -3.14 -5.23
CA GLN A 5 -5.83 -3.98 -4.39
C GLN A 5 -4.69 -3.15 -3.82
N ILE A 6 -4.26 -3.48 -2.63
CA ILE A 6 -3.12 -2.84 -1.98
C ILE A 6 -2.14 -3.93 -1.61
N ILE A 7 -0.89 -3.74 -1.99
CA ILE A 7 0.23 -4.60 -1.58
C ILE A 7 1.08 -3.78 -0.61
N ALA A 8 1.20 -4.24 0.63
CA ALA A 8 2.07 -3.65 1.64
C ALA A 8 3.19 -4.63 2.00
N TRP A 9 4.42 -4.13 2.13
CA TRP A 9 5.59 -4.93 2.50
C TRP A 9 6.64 -4.11 3.25
N TRP A 10 7.40 -4.76 4.11
CA TRP A 10 8.56 -4.13 4.77
C TRP A 10 9.77 -4.22 3.83
N ASP A 11 10.27 -3.08 3.38
CA ASP A 11 11.46 -3.00 2.55
C ASP A 11 12.72 -2.95 3.43
N THR A 12 13.40 -4.09 3.51
CA THR A 12 14.69 -4.25 4.20
C THR A 12 15.90 -3.93 3.31
N GLN A 13 15.69 -3.68 2.01
CA GLN A 13 16.77 -3.39 1.07
C GLN A 13 17.10 -1.90 1.04
N SER A 14 16.12 -1.04 1.29
CA SER A 14 16.31 0.40 1.43
C SER A 14 16.86 0.77 2.81
N ILE A 15 17.69 1.83 2.86
CA ILE A 15 18.14 2.46 4.11
C ILE A 15 17.60 3.90 4.15
N PRO A 16 16.79 4.29 5.15
CA PRO A 16 16.30 3.43 6.24
C PRO A 16 15.32 2.36 5.75
N GLU A 17 15.23 1.25 6.48
CA GLU A 17 14.16 0.27 6.30
C GLU A 17 12.81 0.94 6.53
N ARG A 18 11.80 0.56 5.74
CA ARG A 18 10.49 1.22 5.78
C ARG A 18 9.39 0.34 5.22
N TRP A 19 8.16 0.65 5.58
CA TRP A 19 7.00 0.12 4.87
C TRP A 19 6.92 0.72 3.46
N CYS A 20 6.58 -0.14 2.52
CA CYS A 20 6.26 0.21 1.15
C CYS A 20 4.85 -0.28 0.84
N VAL A 21 4.08 0.57 0.20
CA VAL A 21 2.70 0.29 -0.23
C VAL A 21 2.54 0.63 -1.71
N ASP A 22 2.00 -0.31 -2.47
CA ASP A 22 1.53 -0.12 -3.85
C ASP A 22 0.01 -0.31 -3.90
N VAL A 23 -0.69 0.65 -4.50
CA VAL A 23 -2.12 0.55 -4.83
C VAL A 23 -2.24 0.14 -6.29
N LEU A 24 -2.95 -0.94 -6.53
CA LEU A 24 -3.22 -1.52 -7.83
C LEU A 24 -4.69 -1.35 -8.17
N GLN A 25 -4.96 -1.12 -9.45
CA GLN A 25 -6.31 -1.07 -9.98
C GLN A 25 -6.42 -2.02 -11.17
N GLU A 26 -7.54 -2.73 -11.24
CA GLU A 26 -7.88 -3.56 -12.39
C GLU A 26 -8.17 -2.65 -13.61
N ASN A 27 -7.43 -2.86 -14.69
CA ASN A 27 -7.61 -2.16 -15.96
C ASN A 27 -8.76 -2.78 -16.79
N SER A 28 -9.02 -2.23 -17.98
CA SER A 28 -10.06 -2.75 -18.88
C SER A 28 -9.80 -4.17 -19.42
N GLU A 29 -8.58 -4.68 -19.25
CA GLU A 29 -8.15 -6.00 -19.68
C GLU A 29 -8.22 -7.04 -18.53
N GLY A 30 -8.61 -6.61 -17.33
CA GLY A 30 -8.69 -7.47 -16.14
C GLY A 30 -7.33 -7.65 -15.42
N GLU A 31 -6.32 -6.87 -15.80
CA GLU A 31 -5.00 -6.91 -15.19
C GLU A 31 -4.85 -5.84 -14.12
N PHE A 32 -4.21 -6.18 -13.01
CA PHE A 32 -3.89 -5.24 -11.96
C PHE A 32 -2.60 -4.49 -12.28
N ALA A 33 -2.71 -3.17 -12.42
CA ALA A 33 -1.57 -2.28 -12.63
C ALA A 33 -1.41 -1.34 -11.43
N VAL A 34 -0.16 -1.04 -11.06
CA VAL A 34 0.12 -0.08 -10.00
C VAL A 34 -0.26 1.32 -10.46
N VAL A 35 -1.17 1.96 -9.71
CA VAL A 35 -1.67 3.32 -9.98
C VAL A 35 -1.13 4.35 -9.01
N LEU A 36 -0.74 3.94 -7.80
CA LEU A 36 -0.23 4.84 -6.76
C LEU A 36 0.76 4.09 -5.85
N LYS A 37 1.82 4.76 -5.41
CA LYS A 37 2.86 4.19 -4.54
C LYS A 37 3.10 5.08 -3.34
N SER A 38 3.40 4.48 -2.20
CA SER A 38 3.76 5.15 -0.93
C SER A 38 4.89 6.19 -1.05
N GLY A 39 5.79 6.03 -2.03
CA GLY A 39 6.84 7.02 -2.32
C GLY A 39 6.40 8.22 -3.14
N SER A 40 5.15 8.27 -3.62
CA SER A 40 4.60 9.41 -4.35
C SER A 40 4.16 10.51 -3.38
N PRO A 41 4.38 11.80 -3.71
CA PRO A 41 3.94 12.92 -2.86
C PRO A 41 2.41 13.00 -2.73
N ASP A 42 1.68 12.41 -3.68
CA ASP A 42 0.23 12.32 -3.68
C ASP A 42 -0.31 11.12 -2.86
N PHE A 43 0.55 10.32 -2.23
CA PHE A 43 0.08 9.23 -1.39
C PHE A 43 -0.61 9.79 -0.13
N PRO A 44 -1.85 9.39 0.17
CA PRO A 44 -2.67 10.04 1.19
C PRO A 44 -2.28 9.71 2.64
N ILE A 45 -1.24 8.89 2.85
CA ILE A 45 -0.78 8.41 4.16
C ILE A 45 0.74 8.51 4.21
N GLN A 46 1.31 8.97 5.33
CA GLN A 46 2.75 8.93 5.53
C GLN A 46 3.20 7.54 5.98
N VAL A 47 3.36 6.64 5.02
CA VAL A 47 3.71 5.22 5.26
C VAL A 47 5.07 5.07 5.97
N GLU A 48 5.97 6.04 5.79
CA GLU A 48 7.30 6.05 6.40
C GLU A 48 7.30 6.36 7.91
N GLU A 49 6.20 6.85 8.46
CA GLU A 49 6.08 7.09 9.92
C GLU A 49 5.81 5.80 10.71
N PHE A 50 5.41 4.71 10.05
CA PHE A 50 5.12 3.43 10.69
C PHE A 50 6.38 2.60 10.85
N GLY A 51 6.60 2.10 12.07
CA GLY A 51 7.66 1.15 12.39
C GLY A 51 7.39 -0.29 11.90
N PRO A 52 8.41 -1.17 11.98
CA PRO A 52 8.31 -2.56 11.51
C PRO A 52 7.25 -3.40 12.25
N PHE A 53 6.85 -2.98 13.46
CA PHE A 53 5.86 -3.68 14.29
C PHE A 53 4.48 -3.02 14.26
N GLU A 54 4.30 -1.95 13.48
CA GLU A 54 3.04 -1.19 13.39
C GLU A 54 2.19 -1.61 12.18
N GLU A 55 2.32 -2.88 11.75
CA GLU A 55 1.59 -3.46 10.63
C GLU A 55 0.06 -3.27 10.77
N ASP A 56 -0.50 -3.60 11.93
CA ASP A 56 -1.95 -3.46 12.19
C ASP A 56 -2.41 -1.99 12.05
N THR A 57 -1.59 -1.05 12.53
CA THR A 57 -1.87 0.39 12.45
C THR A 57 -1.78 0.90 11.02
N LEU A 58 -0.81 0.40 10.24
CA LEU A 58 -0.70 0.67 8.81
C LEU A 58 -1.92 0.13 8.05
N ILE A 59 -2.32 -1.13 8.29
CA ILE A 59 -3.49 -1.75 7.67
C ILE A 59 -4.76 -0.99 7.99
N TYR A 60 -4.94 -0.58 9.25
CA TYR A 60 -6.09 0.22 9.66
C TYR A 60 -6.15 1.56 8.90
N SER A 61 -5.01 2.24 8.78
CA SER A 61 -4.91 3.50 8.04
C SER A 61 -5.20 3.32 6.55
N LEU A 62 -4.69 2.25 5.95
CA LEU A 62 -4.95 1.88 4.56
C LEU A 62 -6.43 1.55 4.31
N LYS A 63 -7.08 0.78 5.19
CA LYS A 63 -8.53 0.49 5.08
C LYS A 63 -9.39 1.72 5.25
N THR A 64 -8.98 2.66 6.11
CA THR A 64 -9.71 3.91 6.31
C THR A 64 -9.66 4.78 5.05
N THR A 65 -8.51 4.78 4.37
CA THR A 65 -8.27 5.60 3.19
C THR A 65 -8.80 4.95 1.91
N PHE A 66 -8.69 3.62 1.81
CA PHE A 66 -9.10 2.81 0.67
C PHE A 66 -10.09 1.72 1.14
N PRO A 67 -11.33 2.08 1.50
CA PRO A 67 -12.28 1.18 2.15
C PRO A 67 -12.76 0.02 1.27
N SER A 68 -12.61 0.13 -0.04
CA SER A 68 -13.00 -0.89 -1.01
C SER A 68 -11.85 -1.77 -1.49
N ALA A 69 -10.61 -1.49 -1.06
CA ALA A 69 -9.44 -2.22 -1.53
C ALA A 69 -9.20 -3.50 -0.72
N GLU A 70 -8.81 -4.57 -1.42
CA GLU A 70 -8.29 -5.78 -0.78
C GLU A 70 -6.80 -5.58 -0.45
N ILE A 71 -6.42 -5.80 0.82
CA ILE A 71 -5.04 -5.57 1.29
C ILE A 71 -4.31 -6.90 1.40
N TYR A 72 -3.13 -6.98 0.79
CA TYR A 72 -2.22 -8.11 0.82
C TYR A 72 -0.90 -7.69 1.45
N LEU A 73 -0.44 -8.50 2.41
CA LEU A 73 0.89 -8.36 2.97
C LEU A 73 1.86 -9.26 2.22
N LYS A 74 3.02 -8.71 1.86
CA LYS A 74 4.13 -9.45 1.27
C LYS A 74 5.32 -9.39 2.22
N PHE A 75 5.87 -10.56 2.52
CA PHE A 75 7.04 -10.76 3.38
C PHE A 75 8.26 -11.18 2.54
#